data_AF-A0A090WWU8-F1
#
_entry.id   AF-A0A090WWU8-F1
#
_cell.length_a   1.000
_cell.length_b   1.000
_cell.length_c   1.000
_cell.angle_alpha   90.00
_cell.angle_beta   90.00
_cell.angle_gamma   90.00
#
_symmetry.space_group_name_H-M   'P 1'
#
loop_
_entity.id
_entity.type
_entity.pdbx_description
1 polymer ?
#
loop_
_entity_poly.entity_id
_entity_poly.type
_entity_poly.pdbx_seq_one_letter_code
_entity_poly.pdbx_strand_id
1 'polypeptide(L)'
;MASIAIEPNLIMLFVSPDFEIIDEVLSAIYLKYPDALVFGCSTAGEISNVTVTDKSISLTAIQFDKTSLKLVSVKLDSEVDSSKAGERIGNMLYNDDLKHVMVLSDGLNINGADLVSGLKSALPNISVTGGLAADGEDFEKTFVIKNNQVLEKTVLGLGFMAII
;
A
#
# COMPACT_ATOMS: atom_id res chain seq x y z
N MET A 1 22.26 6.19 16.70
CA MET A 1 20.91 5.96 16.14
C MET A 1 20.62 7.11 15.19
N ALA A 2 20.33 6.83 13.92
CA ALA A 2 19.97 7.89 12.97
C ALA A 2 18.63 8.50 13.40
N SER A 3 18.60 9.81 13.68
CA SER A 3 17.35 10.54 13.90
C SER A 3 16.77 10.91 12.55
N ILE A 4 15.54 10.49 12.27
CA ILE A 4 14.76 10.97 11.12
C ILE A 4 14.46 12.45 11.40
N ALA A 5 14.97 13.35 10.55
CA ALA A 5 14.85 14.80 10.71
C ALA A 5 13.59 15.39 10.07
N ILE A 6 12.61 14.54 9.76
CA ILE A 6 11.35 14.88 9.11
C ILE A 6 10.19 14.40 9.96
N GLU A 7 9.03 15.04 9.81
CA GLU A 7 7.75 14.56 10.34
C GLU A 7 7.01 13.86 9.20
N PRO A 8 7.16 12.53 9.03
CA PRO A 8 6.59 11.85 7.90
C PRO A 8 5.06 11.84 8.01
N ASN A 9 4.39 12.09 6.88
CA ASN A 9 2.94 11.88 6.74
C ASN A 9 2.62 10.59 5.95
N LEU A 10 3.66 9.94 5.38
CA LEU A 10 3.58 8.62 4.78
C LEU A 10 4.80 7.78 5.16
N ILE A 11 4.57 6.53 5.55
CA ILE A 11 5.58 5.51 5.75
C ILE A 11 5.24 4.33 4.85
N MET A 12 6.17 3.97 3.98
CA MET A 12 6.04 2.83 3.08
C MET A 12 6.84 1.65 3.60
N LEU A 13 6.21 0.47 3.62
CA LEU A 13 6.81 -0.77 4.09
C LEU A 13 6.72 -1.88 3.04
N PHE A 14 7.85 -2.45 2.68
CA PHE A 14 7.93 -3.66 1.88
C PHE A 14 8.64 -4.72 2.71
N VAL A 15 7.95 -5.84 2.94
CA VAL A 15 8.29 -6.77 4.02
C VAL A 15 8.40 -8.19 3.49
N SER A 16 9.44 -8.91 3.91
CA SER A 16 9.51 -10.34 3.64
C SER A 16 8.39 -11.06 4.41
N PRO A 17 7.69 -12.04 3.79
CA PRO A 17 6.69 -12.84 4.49
C PRO A 17 7.20 -13.51 5.78
N ASP A 18 8.50 -13.83 5.81
CA ASP A 18 9.20 -14.48 6.93
C ASP A 18 9.69 -13.51 8.01
N PHE A 19 9.33 -12.22 7.92
CA PHE A 19 9.74 -11.22 8.91
C PHE A 19 8.86 -11.31 10.17
N GLU A 20 9.38 -12.02 11.18
CA GLU A 20 8.62 -12.41 12.38
C GLU A 20 8.17 -11.25 13.29
N ILE A 21 8.84 -10.10 13.22
CA ILE A 21 8.63 -8.98 14.16
C ILE A 21 7.80 -7.82 13.58
N ILE A 22 7.00 -8.07 12.53
CA ILE A 22 6.25 -7.01 11.85
C ILE A 22 5.28 -6.26 12.77
N ASP A 23 4.56 -6.97 13.65
CA ASP A 23 3.58 -6.35 14.55
C ASP A 23 4.23 -5.39 15.55
N GLU A 24 5.44 -5.71 16.00
CA GLU A 24 6.24 -4.88 16.91
C GLU A 24 6.76 -3.64 16.18
N VAL A 25 7.21 -3.79 14.93
CA VAL A 25 7.64 -2.68 14.08
C VAL A 25 6.47 -1.73 13.78
N LEU A 26 5.30 -2.25 13.40
CA LEU A 26 4.11 -1.44 13.14
C LEU A 26 3.66 -0.71 14.41
N SER A 27 3.68 -1.38 15.56
CA SER A 27 3.36 -0.76 16.86
C SER A 27 4.34 0.37 17.20
N ALA A 28 5.64 0.16 16.99
CA ALA A 28 6.66 1.18 17.23
C ALA A 28 6.51 2.39 16.29
N ILE A 29 6.19 2.16 15.01
CA ILE A 29 5.91 3.22 14.03
C ILE A 29 4.68 4.01 14.46
N TYR A 30 3.58 3.33 14.77
CA TYR A 30 2.32 3.97 15.15
C TYR A 30 2.44 4.80 16.42
N LEU A 31 3.20 4.33 17.41
CA LEU A 31 3.49 5.09 18.64
C LEU A 31 4.35 6.34 18.36
N LYS A 32 5.29 6.25 17.42
CA LYS A 32 6.22 7.35 17.13
C LYS A 32 5.65 8.39 16.16
N TYR A 33 4.82 7.96 15.22
CA TYR A 33 4.25 8.79 14.16
C TYR A 33 2.74 8.52 14.00
N PRO A 34 1.92 8.88 14.99
CA PRO A 34 0.50 8.53 15.02
C PRO A 34 -0.32 9.15 13.86
N ASP A 35 0.14 10.26 13.30
CA ASP A 35 -0.51 10.96 12.19
C ASP A 35 -0.03 10.49 10.81
N ALA A 36 1.01 9.65 10.75
CA ALA A 36 1.54 9.12 9.50
C ALA A 36 0.68 7.95 9.00
N LEU A 37 0.35 7.96 7.71
CA LEU A 37 -0.24 6.78 7.07
C LEU A 37 0.86 5.73 6.88
N VAL A 38 0.55 4.46 7.19
CA VAL A 38 1.43 3.33 6.84
C VAL A 38 0.79 2.57 5.68
N PHE A 39 1.55 2.41 4.60
CA PHE A 39 1.10 1.79 3.35
C PHE A 39 2.17 0.83 2.84
N GLY A 40 1.83 -0.45 2.68
CA GLY A 40 2.84 -1.44 2.35
C GLY A 40 2.29 -2.77 1.88
N CYS A 41 3.19 -3.70 1.59
CA CYS A 41 2.84 -5.08 1.24
C CYS A 41 3.98 -6.06 1.51
N SER A 42 3.67 -7.35 1.41
CA SER A 42 4.68 -8.40 1.36
C SER A 42 5.41 -8.38 0.01
N THR A 43 6.66 -8.83 -0.01
CA THR A 43 7.51 -8.88 -1.21
C THR A 43 8.25 -10.21 -1.36
N ALA A 44 8.65 -10.54 -2.59
CA ALA A 44 9.48 -11.70 -2.93
C ALA A 44 10.99 -11.46 -2.70
N GLY A 45 11.33 -10.69 -1.66
CA GLY A 45 12.66 -10.17 -1.37
C GLY A 45 12.70 -8.64 -1.41
N GLU A 46 13.46 -8.04 -0.51
CA GLU A 46 13.51 -6.58 -0.37
C GLU A 46 14.78 -6.02 -0.98
N ILE A 47 14.63 -5.04 -1.87
CA ILE A 47 15.78 -4.30 -2.39
C ILE A 47 16.12 -3.18 -1.41
N SER A 48 17.29 -3.27 -0.78
CA SER A 48 17.92 -2.18 -0.04
C SER A 48 19.26 -1.85 -0.67
N ASN A 49 19.40 -0.62 -1.19
CA ASN A 49 20.50 -0.18 -2.05
C ASN A 49 20.60 -1.01 -3.36
N VAL A 50 21.56 -1.93 -3.43
CA VAL A 50 21.81 -2.83 -4.58
C VAL A 50 21.73 -4.31 -4.17
N THR A 51 21.29 -4.58 -2.94
CA THR A 51 21.26 -5.90 -2.32
C THR A 51 19.82 -6.32 -2.06
N VAL A 52 19.48 -7.54 -2.48
CA VAL A 52 18.28 -8.23 -2.06
C VAL A 52 18.58 -8.95 -0.75
N THR A 53 17.80 -8.70 0.29
CA THR A 53 17.96 -9.37 1.59
C THR A 53 16.65 -10.06 1.95
N ASP A 54 16.72 -11.32 2.37
CA ASP A 54 15.56 -12.06 2.89
C ASP A 54 15.35 -11.75 4.37
N LYS A 55 14.12 -12.01 4.87
CA LYS A 55 13.74 -11.79 6.28
C LYS A 55 14.01 -10.35 6.72
N SER A 56 13.73 -9.42 5.82
CA SER A 56 14.02 -8.02 6.02
C SER A 56 12.80 -7.14 5.77
N ILE A 57 12.98 -5.86 6.03
CA ILE A 57 11.99 -4.83 5.77
C ILE A 57 12.68 -3.63 5.14
N SER A 58 12.11 -3.16 4.04
CA SER A 58 12.45 -1.87 3.44
C SER A 58 11.44 -0.83 3.90
N LEU A 59 11.93 0.19 4.61
CA LEU A 59 11.12 1.28 5.15
C LEU A 59 11.53 2.59 4.49
N THR A 60 10.56 3.31 3.93
CA THR A 60 10.75 4.68 3.44
C THR A 60 9.80 5.64 4.17
N ALA A 61 10.35 6.65 4.83
CA ALA A 61 9.59 7.71 5.47
C ALA A 61 9.57 8.95 4.55
N ILE A 62 8.38 9.48 4.29
CA ILE A 62 8.16 10.58 3.35
C ILE A 62 7.36 11.69 4.06
N GLN A 63 7.85 12.91 3.94
CA GLN A 63 7.12 14.13 4.33
C GLN A 63 6.77 14.90 3.05
N PHE A 64 5.48 14.98 2.73
CA PHE A 64 4.99 15.86 1.67
C PHE A 64 4.72 17.27 2.19
N ASP A 65 5.21 18.29 1.48
CA ASP A 65 4.95 19.70 1.80
C ASP A 65 3.58 20.21 1.30
N LYS A 66 3.14 19.74 0.12
CA LYS A 66 1.94 20.27 -0.59
C LYS A 66 1.08 19.15 -1.17
N THR A 67 0.88 18.09 -0.40
CA THR A 67 0.05 16.96 -0.81
C THR A 67 -0.70 16.43 0.39
N SER A 68 -2.02 16.30 0.25
CA SER A 68 -2.82 15.55 1.22
C SER A 68 -3.01 14.13 0.71
N LEU A 69 -3.07 13.18 1.65
CA LEU A 69 -3.13 11.76 1.37
C LEU A 69 -4.44 11.18 1.88
N LYS A 70 -5.01 10.25 1.12
CA LYS A 70 -6.16 9.45 1.56
C LYS A 70 -5.88 7.98 1.32
N LEU A 71 -5.91 7.20 2.39
CA LEU A 71 -5.71 5.74 2.33
C LEU A 71 -7.04 5.01 2.52
N VAL A 72 -7.43 4.24 1.52
CA VAL A 72 -8.65 3.42 1.52
C VAL A 72 -8.31 1.95 1.27
N SER A 73 -9.25 1.07 1.59
CA SER A 73 -9.07 -0.37 1.43
C SER A 73 -10.37 -1.06 1.09
N VAL A 74 -10.31 -2.09 0.24
CA VAL A 74 -11.43 -2.97 -0.10
C VAL A 74 -10.98 -4.41 0.09
N LYS A 75 -11.72 -5.19 0.88
CA LYS A 75 -11.52 -6.63 1.06
C LYS A 75 -12.24 -7.38 -0.07
N LEU A 76 -11.58 -8.41 -0.60
CA LEU A 76 -12.15 -9.33 -1.56
C LEU A 76 -12.99 -10.39 -0.84
N ASP A 77 -14.09 -10.75 -1.46
CA ASP A 77 -15.00 -11.80 -1.02
C ASP A 77 -15.76 -12.36 -2.24
N SER A 78 -16.78 -13.18 -1.99
CA SER A 78 -17.59 -13.79 -3.06
C SER A 78 -18.36 -12.78 -3.93
N GLU A 79 -18.58 -11.56 -3.45
CA GLU A 79 -19.34 -10.52 -4.16
C GLU A 79 -18.44 -9.46 -4.79
N VAL A 80 -17.19 -9.34 -4.31
CA VAL A 80 -16.20 -8.34 -4.71
C VAL A 80 -15.01 -8.99 -5.41
N ASP A 81 -15.08 -9.03 -6.74
CA ASP A 81 -13.96 -9.39 -7.60
C ASP A 81 -12.98 -8.22 -7.80
N SER A 82 -11.90 -8.46 -8.56
CA SER A 82 -10.85 -7.47 -8.83
C SER A 82 -11.38 -6.20 -9.48
N SER A 83 -12.32 -6.32 -10.43
CA SER A 83 -12.90 -5.16 -11.13
C SER A 83 -13.74 -4.31 -10.18
N LYS A 84 -14.64 -4.94 -9.42
CA LYS A 84 -15.44 -4.25 -8.40
C LYS A 84 -14.59 -3.63 -7.29
N ALA A 85 -13.52 -4.31 -6.90
CA ALA A 85 -12.57 -3.75 -5.93
C ALA A 85 -11.94 -2.45 -6.46
N GLY A 86 -11.51 -2.45 -7.73
CA GLY A 86 -10.96 -1.27 -8.40
C GLY A 86 -11.95 -0.12 -8.47
N GLU A 87 -13.19 -0.40 -8.88
CA GLU A 87 -14.26 0.59 -8.95
C GLU A 87 -14.53 1.21 -7.57
N ARG A 88 -14.66 0.38 -6.52
CA ARG A 88 -14.89 0.83 -5.15
C ARG A 88 -13.74 1.70 -4.63
N ILE A 89 -12.49 1.31 -4.85
CA ILE A 89 -11.32 2.12 -4.48
C ILE A 89 -11.38 3.48 -5.19
N GLY A 90 -11.64 3.48 -6.50
CA GLY A 90 -11.75 4.70 -7.29
C GLY A 90 -12.83 5.64 -6.74
N ASN A 91 -14.03 5.13 -6.49
CA ASN A 91 -15.14 5.90 -5.91
C ASN A 91 -14.83 6.43 -4.51
N MET A 92 -14.15 5.65 -3.66
CA MET A 92 -13.77 6.10 -2.32
C MET A 92 -12.70 7.20 -2.36
N LEU A 93 -11.82 7.22 -3.38
CA LEU A 93 -10.76 8.21 -3.52
C LEU A 93 -11.19 9.46 -4.28
N TYR A 94 -12.21 9.37 -5.13
CA TYR A 94 -12.62 10.45 -6.01
C TYR A 94 -12.91 11.75 -5.25
N ASN A 95 -12.22 12.81 -5.66
CA ASN A 95 -12.54 14.21 -5.42
C ASN A 95 -11.86 15.07 -6.49
N ASP A 96 -12.18 16.37 -6.53
CA ASP A 96 -11.64 17.30 -7.54
C ASP A 96 -10.12 17.52 -7.42
N ASP A 97 -9.57 17.28 -6.22
CA ASP A 97 -8.16 17.50 -5.90
C ASP A 97 -7.27 16.30 -6.18
N LEU A 98 -7.83 15.11 -6.43
CA LEU A 98 -7.11 13.87 -6.68
C LEU A 98 -6.26 13.99 -7.95
N LYS A 99 -4.96 13.72 -7.85
CA LYS A 99 -4.01 13.78 -8.98
C LYS A 99 -3.38 12.44 -9.33
N HIS A 100 -3.24 11.54 -8.36
CA HIS A 100 -2.64 10.23 -8.54
C HIS A 100 -3.20 9.20 -7.57
N VAL A 101 -3.21 7.93 -7.97
CA VAL A 101 -3.50 6.80 -7.09
C VAL A 101 -2.36 5.79 -7.17
N MET A 102 -1.79 5.44 -6.01
CA MET A 102 -0.92 4.28 -5.86
C MET A 102 -1.72 3.12 -5.27
N VAL A 103 -1.58 1.92 -5.84
CA VAL A 103 -2.34 0.74 -5.44
C VAL A 103 -1.40 -0.38 -5.02
N LEU A 104 -1.68 -0.99 -3.86
CA LEU A 104 -1.06 -2.25 -3.45
C LEU A 104 -2.17 -3.25 -3.20
N SER A 105 -2.06 -4.46 -3.72
CA SER A 105 -3.08 -5.48 -3.50
C SER A 105 -2.48 -6.85 -3.26
N ASP A 106 -3.29 -7.73 -2.67
CA ASP A 106 -3.03 -9.16 -2.65
C ASP A 106 -2.56 -9.68 -4.02
N GLY A 107 -1.53 -10.53 -4.04
CA GLY A 107 -0.93 -11.03 -5.27
C GLY A 107 -1.49 -12.36 -5.77
N LEU A 108 -2.24 -13.07 -4.93
CA LEU A 108 -2.70 -14.43 -5.22
C LEU A 108 -4.16 -14.45 -5.71
N ASN A 109 -4.98 -13.52 -5.21
CA ASN A 109 -6.43 -13.51 -5.42
C ASN A 109 -6.89 -12.36 -6.34
N ILE A 110 -5.96 -11.63 -6.96
CA ILE A 110 -6.25 -10.47 -7.81
C ILE A 110 -5.85 -10.73 -9.26
N ASN A 111 -6.75 -10.40 -10.17
CA ASN A 111 -6.38 -10.12 -11.56
C ASN A 111 -6.05 -8.63 -11.70
N GLY A 112 -4.77 -8.33 -11.96
CA GLY A 112 -4.29 -6.95 -12.06
C GLY A 112 -4.93 -6.15 -13.20
N ALA A 113 -5.26 -6.79 -14.33
CA ALA A 113 -5.88 -6.11 -15.47
C ALA A 113 -7.32 -5.70 -15.14
N ASP A 114 -8.10 -6.59 -14.51
CA ASP A 114 -9.46 -6.29 -14.06
C ASP A 114 -9.47 -5.21 -12.99
N LEU A 115 -8.53 -5.25 -12.04
CA LEU A 115 -8.37 -4.23 -11.02
C LEU A 115 -8.12 -2.84 -11.64
N VAL A 116 -7.21 -2.75 -12.61
CA VAL A 116 -6.93 -1.50 -13.33
C VAL A 116 -8.14 -1.05 -14.14
N SER A 117 -8.85 -1.98 -14.79
CA SER A 117 -10.08 -1.68 -15.53
C SER A 117 -11.15 -1.03 -14.63
N GLY A 118 -11.38 -1.61 -13.45
CA GLY A 118 -12.31 -1.07 -12.45
C GLY A 118 -11.88 0.29 -11.90
N LEU A 119 -10.58 0.49 -11.63
CA LEU A 119 -10.08 1.82 -11.24
C LEU A 119 -10.30 2.86 -12.32
N LYS A 120 -10.08 2.49 -13.59
CA LYS A 120 -10.22 3.39 -14.74
C LYS A 120 -11.67 3.70 -15.10
N SER A 121 -12.62 2.83 -14.77
CA SER A 121 -14.04 3.14 -14.93
C SER A 121 -14.48 4.26 -13.98
N ALA A 122 -13.99 4.25 -12.74
CA ALA A 122 -14.28 5.28 -11.75
C ALA A 122 -13.40 6.54 -11.91
N LEU A 123 -12.14 6.37 -12.33
CA LEU A 123 -11.12 7.44 -12.40
C LEU A 123 -10.47 7.53 -13.80
N PRO A 124 -11.21 7.86 -14.86
CA PRO A 124 -10.72 7.76 -16.25
C PRO A 124 -9.49 8.63 -16.51
N ASN A 125 -9.41 9.81 -15.88
CA ASN A 125 -8.37 10.81 -16.12
C ASN A 125 -7.26 10.84 -15.06
N ILE A 126 -7.31 9.96 -14.05
CA ILE A 126 -6.32 9.92 -12.97
C ILE A 126 -5.25 8.89 -13.31
N SER A 127 -3.99 9.25 -13.11
CA SER A 127 -2.87 8.31 -13.28
C SER A 127 -2.86 7.29 -12.13
N VAL A 128 -2.54 6.04 -12.45
CA VAL A 128 -2.50 4.93 -11.49
C VAL A 128 -1.16 4.23 -11.59
N THR A 129 -0.50 4.01 -10.45
CA THR A 129 0.67 3.13 -10.33
C THR A 129 0.44 2.13 -9.19
N GLY A 130 1.31 1.14 -9.05
CA GLY A 130 1.15 0.16 -7.99
C GLY A 130 1.92 -1.13 -8.20
N GLY A 131 1.62 -2.10 -7.35
CA GLY A 131 2.19 -3.43 -7.37
C GLY A 131 1.28 -4.45 -6.71
N LEU A 132 1.57 -5.71 -7.00
CA LEU A 132 0.96 -6.86 -6.33
C LEU A 132 1.92 -7.32 -5.24
N ALA A 133 1.37 -7.60 -4.06
CA ALA A 133 2.08 -8.24 -2.97
C ALA A 133 2.62 -9.61 -3.43
N ALA A 134 3.76 -10.02 -2.93
CA ALA A 134 4.36 -11.30 -3.28
C ALA A 134 4.94 -11.99 -2.05
N ASP A 135 5.24 -13.27 -2.19
CA ASP A 135 5.77 -14.12 -1.13
C ASP A 135 6.85 -15.09 -1.63
N GLY A 136 7.75 -14.57 -2.47
CA GLY A 136 8.86 -15.33 -3.00
C GLY A 136 8.42 -16.26 -4.11
N GLU A 137 8.89 -17.51 -4.02
CA GLU A 137 8.53 -18.59 -4.94
C GLU A 137 7.40 -19.48 -4.39
N ASP A 138 6.91 -19.19 -3.19
CA ASP A 138 5.97 -20.07 -2.47
C ASP A 138 4.53 -19.91 -2.98
N PHE A 139 4.11 -18.69 -3.36
CA PHE A 139 2.76 -18.39 -3.87
C PHE A 139 1.62 -18.89 -2.95
N GLU A 140 1.83 -18.85 -1.63
CA GLU A 140 0.88 -19.32 -0.62
C GLU A 140 0.19 -18.18 0.16
N LYS A 141 0.94 -17.14 0.54
CA LYS A 141 0.46 -16.09 1.44
C LYS A 141 1.02 -14.71 1.12
N THR A 142 0.17 -13.84 0.59
CA THR A 142 0.48 -12.40 0.41
C THR A 142 -0.34 -11.52 1.36
N PHE A 143 0.22 -10.38 1.74
CA PHE A 143 -0.50 -9.40 2.56
C PHE A 143 -0.20 -7.96 2.14
N VAL A 144 -1.11 -7.06 2.53
CA VAL A 144 -0.94 -5.61 2.46
C VAL A 144 -0.95 -5.01 3.87
N ILE A 145 -0.30 -3.87 4.05
CA ILE A 145 -0.17 -3.18 5.33
C ILE A 145 -0.92 -1.85 5.24
N LYS A 146 -1.86 -1.65 6.16
CA LYS A 146 -2.62 -0.42 6.32
C LYS A 146 -2.52 0.05 7.77
N ASN A 147 -1.81 1.15 8.00
CA ASN A 147 -1.53 1.67 9.34
C ASN A 147 -0.91 0.56 10.22
N ASN A 148 -1.55 0.22 11.35
CA ASN A 148 -1.08 -0.81 12.28
C ASN A 148 -1.72 -2.19 12.02
N GLN A 149 -2.04 -2.52 10.76
CA GLN A 149 -2.75 -3.77 10.41
C GLN A 149 -2.12 -4.45 9.19
N VAL A 150 -1.91 -5.76 9.33
CA VAL A 150 -1.61 -6.68 8.23
C VAL A 150 -2.93 -7.28 7.73
N LEU A 151 -3.20 -7.16 6.43
CA LEU A 151 -4.47 -7.54 5.81
C LEU A 151 -4.23 -8.49 4.63
N GLU A 152 -4.98 -9.57 4.56
CA GLU A 152 -4.99 -10.51 3.43
C GLU A 152 -6.20 -10.25 2.52
N LYS A 153 -6.13 -10.71 1.26
CA LYS A 153 -7.24 -10.61 0.30
C LYS A 153 -7.79 -9.19 0.20
N THR A 154 -6.90 -8.20 0.20
CA THR A 154 -7.26 -6.79 0.33
C THR A 154 -6.53 -5.97 -0.72
N VAL A 155 -7.23 -4.98 -1.27
CA VAL A 155 -6.67 -3.93 -2.12
C VAL A 155 -6.60 -2.64 -1.32
N LEU A 156 -5.45 -1.99 -1.33
CA LEU A 156 -5.24 -0.65 -0.79
C LEU A 156 -5.11 0.37 -1.92
N GLY A 157 -5.75 1.52 -1.73
CA GLY A 157 -5.59 2.68 -2.62
C GLY A 157 -5.11 3.87 -1.81
N LEU A 158 -3.96 4.43 -2.19
CA LEU A 158 -3.44 5.68 -1.67
C LEU A 158 -3.64 6.78 -2.70
N GLY A 159 -4.57 7.70 -2.41
CA GLY A 159 -4.81 8.88 -3.22
C GLY A 159 -3.88 10.03 -2.82
N PHE A 160 -3.30 10.69 -3.83
CA PHE A 160 -2.48 11.89 -3.69
C PHE A 160 -3.28 13.08 -4.22
N MET A 161 -3.53 14.06 -3.36
CA MET A 161 -4.38 15.20 -3.65
C MET A 161 -3.56 16.49 -3.60
N ALA A 162 -3.86 17.42 -4.50
CA ALA A 162 -3.27 18.75 -4.43
C ALA A 162 -3.82 19.52 -3.22
N ILE A 163 -2.95 20.26 -2.54
CA ILE A 163 -3.37 21.28 -1.57
C ILE A 163 -3.32 22.60 -2.35
N ILE A 164 -4.48 23.20 -2.60
CA ILE A 164 -4.62 24.50 -3.26
C ILE A 164 -4.48 25.62 -2.22
#